data_AF-A0A0C2V151-F1
#
_entry.id   AF-A0A0C2V151-F1
#
_cell.length_a   1.000
_cell.length_b   1.000
_cell.length_c   1.000
_cell.angle_alpha   90.00
_cell.angle_beta   90.00
_cell.angle_gamma   90.00
#
_symmetry.space_group_name_H-M   'P 1'
#
loop_
_entity.id
_entity.type
_entity.pdbx_description
1 polymer ?
#
loop_
_entity_poly.entity_id
_entity_poly.type
_entity_poly.pdbx_seq_one_letter_code
_entity_poly.pdbx_strand_id
1 'polypeptide(L)'
;MKKYQKYTLFIMLSLLLTACGGSSNTAMQTETTQATTQATTTNSSTTVQQKALSNMGTAVKQPFNGYELQVFSDKTLASDQETSQGTIAVYGSIDGAETKSLLKINSNYRGSTISVKVYKDENLVAESNTIALNEQVALNFGEITTKQ
;
A
#
# COMPACT_ATOMS: atom_id res chain seq x y z
N MET A 1 -19.37 -46.28 17.64
CA MET A 1 -20.63 -45.54 17.88
C MET A 1 -20.29 -44.10 18.24
N LYS A 2 -20.91 -43.16 17.49
CA LYS A 2 -21.18 -41.71 17.71
C LYS A 2 -20.72 -41.12 19.06
N LYS A 3 -20.20 -39.89 19.13
CA LYS A 3 -20.96 -38.65 18.84
C LYS A 3 -20.06 -37.43 18.56
N TYR A 4 -20.34 -36.75 17.44
CA TYR A 4 -20.12 -35.33 17.21
C TYR A 4 -21.35 -34.55 17.71
N GLN A 5 -21.18 -33.42 18.39
CA GLN A 5 -22.12 -32.30 18.51
C GLN A 5 -21.37 -31.10 19.11
N LYS A 6 -21.65 -29.82 18.83
CA LYS A 6 -22.38 -29.06 17.79
C LYS A 6 -21.95 -27.61 18.06
N TYR A 7 -21.59 -26.83 17.04
CA TYR A 7 -21.36 -25.38 17.17
C TYR A 7 -22.71 -24.68 17.42
N THR A 8 -22.75 -23.71 18.33
CA THR A 8 -23.87 -22.77 18.43
C THR A 8 -23.30 -21.36 18.61
N LEU A 9 -23.40 -20.60 17.52
CA LEU A 9 -23.11 -19.19 17.37
C LEU A 9 -24.31 -18.40 17.94
N PHE A 10 -24.09 -17.52 18.92
CA PHE A 10 -25.08 -16.55 19.38
C PHE A 10 -24.57 -15.15 19.07
N ILE A 11 -25.23 -14.48 18.13
CA ILE A 11 -25.09 -13.03 17.88
C ILE A 11 -26.14 -12.34 18.74
N MET A 12 -25.71 -11.52 19.70
CA MET A 12 -26.58 -10.67 20.50
C MET A 12 -26.34 -9.21 20.09
N LEU A 13 -27.32 -8.67 19.36
CA LEU A 13 -27.46 -7.27 19.01
C LEU A 13 -28.08 -6.55 20.21
N SER A 14 -27.43 -5.52 20.74
CA SER A 14 -27.98 -4.71 21.82
C SER A 14 -27.83 -3.22 21.48
N LEU A 15 -28.98 -2.62 21.15
CA LEU A 15 -29.21 -1.18 21.09
C LEU A 15 -29.26 -0.65 22.53
N LEU A 16 -28.45 0.34 22.88
CA LEU A 16 -28.69 1.18 24.06
C LEU A 16 -28.80 2.65 23.65
N LEU A 17 -30.01 3.19 23.87
CA LEU A 17 -30.32 4.60 23.92
C LEU A 17 -30.23 5.02 25.40
N THR A 18 -29.57 6.12 25.74
CA THR A 18 -29.84 6.86 26.99
C THR A 18 -29.49 8.34 26.81
N ALA A 19 -30.38 9.17 27.35
CA ALA A 19 -30.53 10.59 27.13
C ALA A 19 -29.91 11.48 28.23
N CYS A 20 -29.81 12.76 27.89
CA CYS A 20 -30.06 13.97 28.69
C CYS A 20 -29.01 14.50 29.69
N GLY A 21 -28.75 15.80 29.53
CA GLY A 21 -28.21 16.75 30.49
C GLY A 21 -27.48 17.86 29.74
N GLY A 22 -27.78 19.15 29.81
CA GLY A 22 -28.71 19.95 30.59
C GLY A 22 -28.30 21.43 30.43
N SER A 23 -29.22 22.34 30.73
CA SER A 23 -29.04 23.79 30.96
C SER A 23 -28.87 24.74 29.76
N SER A 24 -30.02 25.35 29.42
CA SER A 24 -30.32 26.79 29.35
C SER A 24 -29.22 27.77 28.92
N ASN A 25 -29.44 28.43 27.78
CA ASN A 25 -29.55 29.90 27.74
C ASN A 25 -30.17 30.38 26.41
N THR A 26 -31.16 31.25 26.57
CA THR A 26 -31.81 32.02 25.50
C THR A 26 -30.88 33.14 25.04
N ALA A 27 -30.58 33.24 23.74
CA ALA A 27 -30.09 34.47 23.13
C ALA A 27 -30.55 34.57 21.67
N MET A 28 -31.09 35.75 21.36
CA MET A 28 -31.67 36.23 20.11
C MET A 28 -30.65 36.45 18.99
N GLN A 29 -31.17 36.46 17.74
CA GLN A 29 -30.68 37.11 16.51
C GLN A 29 -29.39 36.53 15.90
N THR A 30 -29.30 36.25 14.59
CA THR A 30 -29.30 37.26 13.52
C THR A 30 -29.40 36.56 12.15
N GLU A 31 -30.06 37.18 11.17
CA GLU A 31 -30.03 36.78 9.75
C GLU A 31 -28.61 36.78 9.18
N THR A 32 -28.24 35.79 8.35
CA THR A 32 -27.27 36.00 7.26
C THR A 32 -27.34 34.89 6.21
N THR A 33 -27.79 35.29 5.01
CA THR A 33 -27.24 34.98 3.69
C THR A 33 -26.73 33.54 3.43
N GLN A 34 -27.54 32.77 2.70
CA GLN A 34 -27.05 31.59 1.96
C GLN A 34 -26.15 32.04 0.81
N ALA A 35 -24.84 31.90 0.98
CA ALA A 35 -23.88 31.79 -0.10
C ALA A 35 -23.50 30.31 -0.26
N THR A 36 -24.17 29.60 -1.16
CA THR A 36 -23.80 28.24 -1.55
C THR A 36 -22.63 28.33 -2.53
N THR A 37 -21.41 28.32 -2.01
CA THR A 37 -20.20 28.13 -2.81
C THR A 37 -19.79 26.66 -2.75
N GLN A 38 -19.64 26.06 -3.92
CA GLN A 38 -19.14 24.71 -4.16
C GLN A 38 -17.86 24.40 -3.38
N ALA A 39 -17.80 23.18 -2.82
CA ALA A 39 -16.55 22.46 -2.65
C ALA A 39 -16.71 21.08 -3.31
N THR A 40 -16.46 21.04 -4.62
CA THR A 40 -16.10 19.79 -5.29
C THR A 40 -14.74 19.39 -4.74
N THR A 41 -14.73 18.54 -3.72
CA THR A 41 -13.52 17.87 -3.26
C THR A 41 -13.23 16.76 -4.26
N THR A 42 -12.35 17.05 -5.22
CA THR A 42 -11.63 15.99 -5.94
C THR A 42 -10.72 15.33 -4.91
N ASN A 43 -11.21 14.27 -4.27
CA ASN A 43 -10.36 13.36 -3.51
C ASN A 43 -9.44 12.65 -4.51
N SER A 44 -8.34 13.30 -4.89
CA SER A 44 -7.17 12.61 -5.39
C SER A 44 -6.66 11.75 -4.22
N SER A 45 -7.15 10.50 -4.16
CA SER A 45 -6.57 9.47 -3.31
C SER A 45 -5.13 9.29 -3.76
N THR A 46 -4.20 10.00 -3.13
CA THR A 46 -2.78 9.75 -3.26
C THR A 46 -2.53 8.39 -2.65
N THR A 47 -2.58 7.35 -3.47
CA THR A 47 -2.23 6.00 -3.05
C THR A 47 -0.82 6.03 -2.48
N VAL A 48 -0.71 5.95 -1.16
CA VAL A 48 0.57 6.01 -0.46
C VAL A 48 1.29 4.70 -0.73
N GLN A 49 2.32 4.75 -1.57
CA GLN A 49 3.17 3.59 -1.80
C GLN A 49 4.05 3.31 -0.57
N GLN A 50 4.12 2.03 -0.18
CA GLN A 50 4.91 1.54 0.94
C GLN A 50 6.00 0.58 0.45
N LYS A 51 7.03 0.33 1.28
CA LYS A 51 8.10 -0.59 0.90
C LYS A 51 7.54 -2.00 0.75
N ALA A 52 7.76 -2.60 -0.41
CA ALA A 52 7.42 -3.98 -0.64
C ALA A 52 8.36 -4.89 0.16
N LEU A 53 7.81 -6.01 0.61
CA LEU A 53 8.52 -6.99 1.41
C LEU A 53 8.95 -8.21 0.58
N SER A 54 10.07 -8.80 0.96
CA SER A 54 10.52 -10.10 0.49
C SER A 54 9.63 -11.20 1.06
N ASN A 55 9.85 -12.44 0.64
CA ASN A 55 9.15 -13.60 1.19
C ASN A 55 9.47 -13.85 2.69
N MET A 56 10.51 -13.20 3.24
CA MET A 56 10.88 -13.25 4.66
C MET A 56 10.27 -12.10 5.49
N GLY A 57 9.40 -11.26 4.89
CA GLY A 57 8.80 -10.11 5.58
C GLY A 57 9.73 -8.92 5.77
N THR A 58 10.91 -8.91 5.12
CA THR A 58 11.86 -7.80 5.18
C THR A 58 11.69 -6.87 3.98
N ALA A 59 11.89 -5.57 4.17
CA ALA A 59 11.84 -4.62 3.05
C ALA A 59 12.86 -4.97 1.97
N VAL A 60 12.43 -4.93 0.71
CA VAL A 60 13.27 -5.28 -0.43
C VAL A 60 14.23 -4.14 -0.71
N LYS A 61 15.51 -4.37 -0.40
CA LYS A 61 16.63 -3.49 -0.68
C LYS A 61 17.74 -4.29 -1.34
N GLN A 62 18.29 -3.80 -2.43
CA GLN A 62 19.34 -4.51 -3.17
C GLN A 62 20.41 -3.55 -3.69
N PRO A 63 21.70 -3.77 -3.40
CA PRO A 63 22.76 -3.00 -4.04
C PRO A 63 22.88 -3.35 -5.53
N PHE A 64 23.11 -2.33 -6.37
CA PHE A 64 23.33 -2.48 -7.82
C PHE A 64 24.21 -1.35 -8.35
N ASN A 65 25.42 -1.67 -8.84
CA ASN A 65 26.35 -0.72 -9.47
C ASN A 65 26.54 0.62 -8.71
N GLY A 66 26.62 0.56 -7.38
CA GLY A 66 26.77 1.76 -6.53
C GLY A 66 25.47 2.45 -6.13
N TYR A 67 24.32 1.92 -6.55
CA TYR A 67 22.99 2.34 -6.11
C TYR A 67 22.38 1.34 -5.11
N GLU A 68 21.39 1.79 -4.34
CA GLU A 68 20.45 0.95 -3.60
C GLU A 68 19.09 0.97 -4.31
N LEU A 69 18.64 -0.19 -4.76
CA LEU A 69 17.31 -0.37 -5.34
C LEU A 69 16.33 -0.75 -4.23
N GLN A 70 15.17 -0.09 -4.18
CA GLN A 70 14.08 -0.44 -3.29
C GLN A 70 12.79 -0.64 -4.09
N VAL A 71 11.98 -1.63 -3.72
CA VAL A 71 10.67 -1.87 -4.35
C VAL A 71 9.58 -1.30 -3.45
N PHE A 72 8.64 -0.59 -4.06
CA PHE A 72 7.46 -0.03 -3.40
C PHE A 72 6.19 -0.62 -4.01
N SER A 73 5.12 -0.67 -3.23
CA SER A 73 3.80 -1.13 -3.65
C SER A 73 2.70 -0.28 -3.02
N ASP A 74 1.57 -0.18 -3.71
CA ASP A 74 0.32 0.38 -3.16
C ASP A 74 -0.39 -0.55 -2.16
N LYS A 75 0.02 -1.82 -2.08
CA LYS A 75 -0.58 -2.81 -1.18
C LYS A 75 0.21 -2.90 0.11
N THR A 76 -0.48 -2.77 1.24
CA THR A 76 0.05 -3.17 2.54
C THR A 76 -0.28 -4.64 2.78
N LEU A 77 0.73 -5.45 3.13
CA LEU A 77 0.51 -6.83 3.58
C LEU A 77 0.22 -6.83 5.08
N ALA A 78 -0.78 -7.61 5.51
CA ALA A 78 -0.97 -7.93 6.92
C ALA A 78 0.18 -8.84 7.40
N SER A 79 0.50 -8.81 8.70
CA SER A 79 1.67 -9.51 9.28
C SER A 79 1.72 -11.02 8.98
N ASP A 80 0.57 -11.67 8.84
CA ASP A 80 0.45 -13.08 8.45
C ASP A 80 0.70 -13.32 6.95
N GLN A 81 0.63 -12.27 6.12
CA GLN A 81 0.87 -12.28 4.68
C GLN A 81 2.26 -11.73 4.29
N GLU A 82 2.98 -11.09 5.22
CA GLU A 82 4.33 -10.55 4.98
C GLU A 82 5.34 -11.65 4.59
N THR A 83 5.04 -12.90 4.94
CA THR A 83 5.80 -14.08 4.50
C THR A 83 4.99 -14.94 3.54
N SER A 84 5.66 -15.57 2.58
CA SER A 84 5.03 -16.44 1.56
C SER A 84 6.01 -17.51 1.10
N GLN A 85 5.48 -18.63 0.61
CA GLN A 85 6.26 -19.67 -0.05
C GLN A 85 6.57 -19.34 -1.52
N GLY A 86 5.93 -18.30 -2.06
CA GLY A 86 6.10 -17.83 -3.43
C GLY A 86 6.89 -16.53 -3.51
N THR A 87 7.57 -16.35 -4.63
CA THR A 87 8.32 -15.13 -4.94
C THR A 87 7.95 -14.64 -6.34
N ILE A 88 7.89 -13.32 -6.49
CA ILE A 88 7.82 -12.67 -7.79
C ILE A 88 9.15 -11.97 -8.05
N ALA A 89 9.73 -12.23 -9.21
CA ALA A 89 10.97 -11.57 -9.62
C ALA A 89 10.67 -10.21 -10.26
N VAL A 90 11.33 -9.17 -9.81
CA VAL A 90 11.28 -7.83 -10.41
C VAL A 90 12.65 -7.55 -11.04
N TYR A 91 12.67 -7.17 -12.32
CA TYR A 91 13.89 -6.97 -13.12
C TYR A 91 13.74 -5.84 -14.12
N GLY A 92 14.83 -5.34 -14.68
CA GLY A 92 14.85 -4.25 -15.66
C GLY A 92 16.28 -3.78 -15.91
N SER A 93 16.46 -2.53 -16.33
CA SER A 93 17.80 -1.93 -16.50
C SER A 93 17.90 -0.56 -15.84
N ILE A 94 19.09 -0.23 -15.33
CA ILE A 94 19.44 1.09 -14.80
C ILE A 94 20.65 1.60 -15.56
N ASP A 95 20.56 2.77 -16.18
CA ASP A 95 21.63 3.37 -16.99
C ASP A 95 22.21 2.40 -18.03
N GLY A 96 21.34 1.65 -18.71
CA GLY A 96 21.71 0.63 -19.70
C GLY A 96 22.24 -0.70 -19.14
N ALA A 97 22.43 -0.83 -17.82
CA ALA A 97 22.88 -2.07 -17.18
C ALA A 97 21.70 -2.90 -16.63
N GLU A 98 21.62 -4.19 -16.98
CA GLU A 98 20.54 -5.07 -16.50
C GLU A 98 20.67 -5.42 -15.01
N THR A 99 19.57 -5.28 -14.27
CA THR A 99 19.51 -5.61 -12.84
C THR A 99 19.43 -7.10 -12.55
N LYS A 100 19.13 -7.92 -13.57
CA LYS A 100 18.76 -9.34 -13.43
C LYS A 100 17.55 -9.48 -12.47
N SER A 101 17.06 -10.70 -12.24
CA SER A 101 15.90 -10.99 -11.38
C SER A 101 16.16 -10.82 -9.87
N LEU A 102 16.99 -9.85 -9.48
CA LEU A 102 17.54 -9.72 -8.12
C LEU A 102 16.53 -9.16 -7.11
N LEU A 103 15.51 -8.43 -7.54
CA LEU A 103 14.49 -7.88 -6.64
C LEU A 103 13.35 -8.90 -6.46
N LYS A 104 13.51 -9.79 -5.48
CA LYS A 104 12.54 -10.84 -5.16
C LYS A 104 11.54 -10.36 -4.11
N ILE A 105 10.27 -10.24 -4.50
CA ILE A 105 9.19 -9.76 -3.62
C ILE A 105 8.21 -10.89 -3.28
N ASN A 106 7.48 -10.74 -2.19
CA ASN A 106 6.46 -11.70 -1.75
C ASN A 106 5.36 -11.89 -2.82
N SER A 107 4.96 -13.13 -3.13
CA SER A 107 3.89 -13.38 -4.11
C SER A 107 2.51 -12.84 -3.73
N ASN A 108 2.30 -12.50 -2.46
CA ASN A 108 1.05 -11.92 -1.95
C ASN A 108 0.81 -10.50 -2.47
N TYR A 109 1.79 -9.87 -3.13
CA TYR A 109 1.61 -8.62 -3.87
C TYR A 109 0.81 -8.77 -5.17
N ARG A 110 0.43 -9.98 -5.62
CA ARG A 110 -0.44 -10.13 -6.82
C ARG A 110 -1.70 -9.26 -6.72
N GLY A 111 -2.04 -8.61 -7.83
CA GLY A 111 -3.14 -7.65 -7.94
C GLY A 111 -2.82 -6.26 -7.39
N SER A 112 -1.58 -5.99 -7.00
CA SER A 112 -1.12 -4.66 -6.60
C SER A 112 -0.47 -3.91 -7.77
N THR A 113 -0.08 -2.67 -7.55
CA THR A 113 0.94 -2.00 -8.36
C THR A 113 2.25 -1.91 -7.61
N ILE A 114 3.36 -1.80 -8.35
CA ILE A 114 4.70 -1.63 -7.79
C ILE A 114 5.47 -0.55 -8.55
N SER A 115 6.42 0.10 -7.87
CA SER A 115 7.48 0.89 -8.49
C SER A 115 8.85 0.54 -7.91
N VAL A 116 9.88 0.70 -8.71
CA VAL A 116 11.28 0.54 -8.29
C VAL A 116 11.89 1.92 -8.14
N LYS A 117 12.43 2.20 -6.95
CA LYS A 117 13.09 3.45 -6.63
C LYS A 117 14.59 3.23 -6.48
N VAL A 118 15.37 4.11 -7.08
CA VAL A 118 16.83 4.04 -7.13
C VAL A 118 17.39 5.12 -6.21
N TYR A 119 18.23 4.72 -5.27
CA TYR A 119 18.87 5.61 -4.32
C TYR A 119 20.39 5.61 -4.49
N LYS A 120 20.99 6.78 -4.30
CA LYS A 120 22.44 6.96 -4.17
C LYS A 120 22.70 7.81 -2.93
N ASP A 121 23.52 7.29 -2.01
CA ASP A 121 23.84 8.00 -0.76
C ASP A 121 22.57 8.49 -0.04
N GLU A 122 21.57 7.60 0.10
CA GLU A 122 20.25 7.85 0.71
C GLU A 122 19.31 8.81 -0.04
N ASN A 123 19.77 9.44 -1.13
CA ASN A 123 18.96 10.34 -1.95
C ASN A 123 18.27 9.58 -3.09
N LEU A 124 16.97 9.86 -3.30
CA LEU A 124 16.23 9.32 -4.45
C LEU A 124 16.73 9.98 -5.74
N VAL A 125 17.35 9.19 -6.62
CA VAL A 125 17.92 9.69 -7.88
C VAL A 125 17.04 9.36 -9.09
N ALA A 126 16.24 8.30 -9.01
CA ALA A 126 15.27 7.95 -10.05
C ALA A 126 14.18 6.99 -9.52
N GLU A 127 13.08 6.87 -10.26
CA GLU A 127 11.97 5.97 -9.99
C GLU A 127 11.42 5.43 -11.32
N SER A 128 11.03 4.17 -11.34
CA SER A 128 10.34 3.55 -12.48
C SER A 128 8.91 4.09 -12.61
N ASN A 129 8.29 3.87 -13.76
CA ASN A 129 6.84 3.94 -13.83
C ASN A 129 6.20 2.92 -12.87
N THR A 130 4.99 3.23 -12.41
CA THR A 130 4.16 2.28 -11.66
C THR A 130 3.62 1.21 -12.59
N ILE A 131 3.72 -0.05 -12.18
CA ILE A 131 3.34 -1.20 -13.02
C ILE A 131 2.41 -2.11 -12.24
N ALA A 132 1.32 -2.52 -12.90
CA ALA A 132 0.38 -3.48 -12.34
C ALA A 132 1.01 -4.87 -12.28
N LEU A 133 1.01 -5.46 -11.08
CA LEU A 133 1.47 -6.81 -10.81
C LEU A 133 0.29 -7.77 -11.02
N ASN A 134 0.19 -8.32 -12.23
CA ASN A 134 -0.81 -9.34 -12.56
C ASN A 134 -0.38 -10.72 -12.04
N GLU A 135 -0.97 -11.82 -12.54
CA GLU A 135 -0.59 -13.20 -12.16
C GLU A 135 0.82 -13.63 -12.62
N GLN A 136 1.64 -12.70 -13.09
CA GLN A 136 2.98 -12.97 -13.59
C GLN A 136 3.94 -13.35 -12.44
N VAL A 137 4.81 -14.31 -12.71
CA VAL A 137 5.88 -14.72 -11.79
C VAL A 137 7.13 -13.84 -11.89
N ALA A 138 7.21 -13.01 -12.93
CA ALA A 138 8.27 -12.06 -13.14
C ALA A 138 7.74 -10.77 -13.79
N LEU A 139 8.26 -9.63 -13.36
CA LEU A 139 7.84 -8.30 -13.78
C LEU A 139 9.05 -7.50 -14.26
N ASN A 140 8.95 -6.97 -15.48
CA ASN A 140 9.94 -6.05 -16.02
C ASN A 140 9.54 -4.61 -15.70
N PHE A 141 10.40 -3.87 -14.98
CA PHE A 141 10.17 -2.45 -14.67
C PHE A 141 10.62 -1.47 -15.76
N GLY A 142 11.21 -1.98 -16.85
CA GLY A 142 11.75 -1.20 -17.94
C GLY A 142 13.15 -0.64 -17.65
N GLU A 143 13.50 0.40 -18.40
CA GLU A 143 14.74 1.15 -18.21
C GLU A 143 14.51 2.34 -17.28
N ILE A 144 15.43 2.55 -16.33
CA ILE A 144 15.50 3.73 -15.49
C ILE A 144 16.81 4.45 -15.79
N THR A 145 16.71 5.72 -16.15
CA THR A 145 17.88 6.61 -16.27
C THR A 145 18.02 7.40 -14.99
N THR A 146 19.19 7.34 -14.35
CA THR A 146 19.47 8.10 -13.14
C THR A 146 19.83 9.54 -13.46
N LYS A 147 19.44 10.46 -12.58
CA LYS A 147 19.93 11.85 -12.65
C LYS A 147 21.35 11.85 -12.09
N GLN A 148 22.32 12.32 -12.89
CA GLN A 148 23.70 12.52 -12.44
C GLN A 148 23.82 13.72 -11.50
#